data_AF-A0A4R9WPL1-F1
#
_entry.id   AF-A0A4R9WPL1-F1
#
_cell.length_a   1.000
_cell.length_b   1.000
_cell.length_c   1.000
_cell.angle_alpha   90.00
_cell.angle_beta   90.00
_cell.angle_gamma   90.00
#
_symmetry.space_group_name_H-M   'P 1'
#
loop_
_entity.id
_entity.type
_entity.pdbx_description
1 polymer ?
#
loop_
_entity_poly.entity_id
_entity_poly.type
_entity_poly.pdbx_seq_one_letter_code
_entity_poly.pdbx_strand_id
1 'polypeptide(L)' 'MTLAKETASLLEKLGVAKEALSGGDLIVRSPVTGEQIAALRTISAADTGRAIDAAHKAFQAWRLVPGPKRGELV' A
#
# COMPACT_ATOMS: atom_id res chain seq x y z
N MET A 1 -23.87 -3.73 9.44
CA MET A 1 -22.68 -3.59 8.58
C MET A 1 -21.47 -3.82 9.48
N THR A 2 -20.51 -4.66 9.11
CA THR A 2 -19.31 -4.91 9.96
C THR A 2 -18.21 -3.92 9.60
N LEU A 3 -17.28 -3.66 10.53
CA LEU A 3 -16.13 -2.79 10.26
C LEU A 3 -15.30 -3.32 9.09
N ALA A 4 -15.11 -4.65 9.01
CA ALA A 4 -14.41 -5.27 7.88
C ALA A 4 -15.05 -4.95 6.51
N LYS A 5 -16.39 -4.97 6.40
CA LYS A 5 -17.10 -4.66 5.16
C LYS A 5 -17.03 -3.19 4.81
N GLU A 6 -17.12 -2.31 5.80
CA GLU A 6 -17.01 -0.87 5.61
C GLU A 6 -15.59 -0.48 5.16
N THR A 7 -14.56 -0.99 5.83
CA THR A 7 -13.15 -0.79 5.46
C THR A 7 -12.89 -1.27 4.02
N ALA A 8 -13.34 -2.47 3.67
CA ALA A 8 -13.14 -2.99 2.32
C ALA A 8 -13.83 -2.11 1.24
N SER A 9 -15.05 -1.64 1.50
CA SER A 9 -15.77 -0.76 0.56
C SER A 9 -15.11 0.61 0.41
N LEU A 10 -14.57 1.19 1.50
CA LEU A 10 -13.84 2.44 1.45
C LEU A 10 -12.54 2.30 0.67
N LEU A 11 -11.75 1.25 0.93
CA LEU A 11 -10.49 1.01 0.24
C LEU A 11 -10.69 0.69 -1.24
N GLU A 12 -11.76 -0.03 -1.60
CA GLU A 12 -12.15 -0.23 -3.01
C GLU A 12 -12.43 1.10 -3.72
N LYS A 13 -13.16 2.03 -3.08
CA LYS A 13 -13.41 3.37 -3.63
C LYS A 13 -12.13 4.20 -3.80
N LEU A 14 -11.10 3.91 -3.02
CA LEU A 14 -9.77 4.53 -3.11
C LEU A 14 -8.84 3.81 -4.12
N GLY A 15 -9.33 2.79 -4.82
CA GLY A 15 -8.57 2.07 -5.84
C GLY A 15 -7.69 0.94 -5.31
N VAL A 16 -7.88 0.51 -4.06
CA VAL A 16 -7.17 -0.65 -3.50
C VAL A 16 -7.85 -1.94 -3.95
N ALA A 17 -7.08 -2.86 -4.52
CA ALA A 17 -7.56 -4.17 -4.94
C ALA A 17 -8.05 -4.99 -3.72
N LYS A 18 -9.20 -5.67 -3.86
CA LYS A 18 -9.81 -6.45 -2.76
C LYS A 18 -8.89 -7.56 -2.26
N GLU A 19 -8.13 -8.14 -3.18
CA GLU A 19 -7.19 -9.23 -2.93
C GLU A 19 -6.07 -8.78 -2.00
N ALA A 20 -5.72 -7.49 -1.99
CA ALA A 20 -4.70 -6.92 -1.11
C ALA A 20 -5.10 -6.98 0.38
N LEU A 21 -6.39 -7.10 0.69
CA LEU A 21 -6.92 -7.10 2.05
C LEU A 21 -7.04 -8.51 2.65
N SER A 22 -6.69 -9.56 1.90
CA SER A 22 -6.93 -10.95 2.30
C SER A 22 -5.75 -11.88 1.97
N GLY A 23 -5.70 -13.03 2.65
CA GLY A 23 -4.74 -14.11 2.32
C GLY A 23 -3.29 -13.85 2.72
N GLY A 24 -3.03 -12.79 3.48
CA GLY A 24 -1.74 -12.46 4.05
C GLY A 24 -1.56 -12.91 5.51
N ASP A 25 -0.35 -12.67 6.02
CA ASP A 25 0.15 -13.08 7.33
C ASP A 25 0.08 -11.95 8.37
N LEU A 26 -0.03 -10.69 7.94
CA LEU A 26 -0.23 -9.55 8.83
C LEU A 26 -1.71 -9.36 9.16
N ILE A 27 -2.13 -9.80 10.33
CA ILE A 27 -3.49 -9.63 10.83
C ILE A 27 -3.71 -8.18 11.28
N VAL A 28 -4.65 -7.49 10.66
CA VAL A 28 -5.04 -6.11 10.99
C VAL A 28 -6.33 -6.14 11.81
N ARG A 29 -6.33 -5.44 12.95
CA ARG A 29 -7.47 -5.36 13.86
C ARG A 29 -7.91 -3.93 14.10
N SER A 30 -9.22 -3.75 14.31
CA SER A 30 -9.77 -2.48 14.78
C SER A 30 -9.35 -2.23 16.23
N PRO A 31 -8.78 -1.06 16.57
CA PRO A 31 -8.50 -0.72 17.96
C PRO A 31 -9.77 -0.44 18.79
N VAL A 32 -10.90 -0.16 18.12
CA VAL A 32 -12.18 0.14 18.78
C VAL A 32 -12.88 -1.13 19.25
N THR A 33 -12.81 -2.21 18.46
CA THR A 33 -13.59 -3.43 18.68
C THR A 33 -12.76 -4.70 18.84
N GLY A 34 -11.46 -4.66 18.52
CA GLY A 34 -10.58 -5.85 18.46
C GLY A 34 -10.85 -6.79 17.28
N GLU A 35 -11.91 -6.53 16.49
CA GLU A 35 -12.30 -7.29 15.31
C GLU A 35 -11.17 -7.30 14.27
N GLN A 36 -10.91 -8.45 13.65
CA GLN A 36 -10.02 -8.52 12.50
C GLN A 36 -10.73 -7.92 11.27
N ILE A 37 -10.08 -6.92 10.65
CA ILE A 37 -10.63 -6.19 9.50
C ILE A 37 -9.93 -6.52 8.18
N ALA A 38 -8.70 -7.03 8.23
CA ALA A 38 -7.94 -7.45 7.04
C ALA A 38 -6.81 -8.44 7.42
N ALA A 39 -6.26 -9.11 6.41
CA ALA A 39 -5.04 -9.92 6.51
C ALA A 39 -4.12 -9.59 5.32
N LEU A 40 -3.10 -8.76 5.57
CA LEU A 40 -2.23 -8.19 4.54
C LEU A 40 -1.00 -9.06 4.30
N ARG A 41 -0.57 -9.19 3.05
CA ARG A 41 0.67 -9.88 2.69
C ARG A 41 1.85 -9.01 3.14
N THR A 42 2.75 -9.55 3.96
CA THR A 42 4.02 -8.89 4.24
C THR A 42 4.97 -8.98 3.05
N ILE A 43 5.82 -7.96 2.89
CA ILE A 43 6.90 -7.98 1.91
C ILE A 43 8.13 -8.69 2.51
N SER A 44 8.79 -9.54 1.73
CA SER A 44 10.02 -10.20 2.18
C SER A 44 11.19 -9.21 2.21
N ALA A 45 12.26 -9.54 2.95
CA ALA A 45 13.49 -8.74 2.92
C ALA A 45 14.09 -8.65 1.51
N ALA A 46 14.03 -9.74 0.73
CA ALA A 46 14.51 -9.76 -0.64
C ALA A 46 13.65 -8.90 -1.58
N ASP A 47 12.32 -8.95 -1.44
CA ASP A 47 11.41 -8.07 -2.20
C ASP A 47 11.59 -6.60 -1.81
N THR A 48 11.86 -6.33 -0.54
CA THR A 48 12.18 -4.98 -0.06
C THR A 48 13.43 -4.45 -0.75
N GLY A 49 14.49 -5.26 -0.83
CA GLY A 49 15.70 -4.92 -1.58
C GLY A 49 15.40 -4.60 -3.05
N ARG A 50 14.60 -5.44 -3.72
CA ARG A 50 14.15 -5.19 -5.11
C ARG A 50 13.38 -3.88 -5.26
N ALA A 51 12.50 -3.56 -4.32
CA ALA A 51 11.72 -2.33 -4.34
C ALA A 51 12.62 -1.08 -4.16
N ILE A 52 13.64 -1.16 -3.30
CA ILE A 52 14.64 -0.11 -3.12
C ILE A 52 15.45 0.10 -4.40
N ASP A 53 15.92 -0.98 -5.05
CA ASP A 53 16.67 -0.89 -6.30
C ASP A 53 15.82 -0.26 -7.42
N ALA A 54 14.55 -0.66 -7.51
CA ALA A 54 13.61 -0.08 -8.47
C ALA A 54 13.38 1.42 -8.20
N ALA A 55 13.22 1.82 -6.93
CA ALA A 55 13.09 3.22 -6.54
C ALA A 55 14.36 4.02 -6.86
N HIS A 56 15.55 3.46 -6.61
CA HIS A 56 16.82 4.11 -6.98
C HIS A 56 16.93 4.34 -8.48
N LYS A 57 16.61 3.31 -9.29
CA LYS A 57 16.59 3.42 -10.75
C LYS A 57 15.59 4.47 -11.23
N ALA A 58 14.39 4.50 -10.67
CA ALA A 58 13.38 5.51 -10.99
C ALA A 58 13.87 6.92 -10.63
N PHE A 59 14.51 7.09 -9.47
CA PHE A 59 15.07 8.36 -9.04
C PHE A 59 16.17 8.88 -9.97
N GLN A 60 17.03 8.00 -10.50
CA GLN A 60 18.06 8.41 -11.46
C GLN A 60 17.48 9.09 -12.72
N ALA A 61 16.30 8.67 -13.16
CA ALA A 61 15.55 9.34 -14.22
C ALA A 61 14.80 10.57 -13.68
N TRP A 62 14.10 10.45 -12.56
CA TRP A 62 13.27 11.51 -11.98
C TRP A 62 14.07 12.76 -11.63
N ARG A 63 15.31 12.61 -11.14
CA ARG A 63 16.17 13.75 -10.79
C ARG A 63 16.51 14.65 -11.98
N LEU A 64 16.39 14.16 -13.21
CA LEU A 64 16.60 14.91 -14.44
C LEU A 64 15.37 15.71 -14.88
N VAL A 65 14.18 15.42 -14.32
CA VAL A 65 12.95 16.19 -14.60
C VAL A 65 13.08 17.57 -13.94
N PRO A 66 12.81 18.69 -14.64
CA PRO A 66 12.89 20.02 -14.05
C PRO A 66 12.07 20.18 -12.76
N GLY A 67 12.62 20.90 -11.79
CA GLY A 67 11.98 21.10 -10.47
C GLY A 67 10.50 21.48 -10.51
N PRO A 68 10.09 22.51 -11.28
CA PRO A 68 8.69 22.89 -11.39
C PRO A 68 7.79 21.77 -11.93
N LYS A 69 8.24 21.03 -12.95
CA LYS A 69 7.50 19.90 -13.51
C LYS A 69 7.34 18.75 -12.52
N ARG A 70 8.35 18.51 -11.67
CA ARG A 70 8.20 17.54 -10.58
C ARG A 70 7.13 18.00 -9.59
N GLY A 71 7.10 19.31 -9.28
CA GLY A 71 6.14 19.95 -8.39
C GLY A 71 4.68 19.80 -8.80
N GLU A 72 4.38 19.53 -10.08
CA GLU A 72 3.02 19.26 -10.55
C GLU A 72 2.48 17.89 -10.08
N LEU A 73 3.35 16.98 -9.62
CA LEU A 73 3.00 15.61 -9.21
C LEU A 73 3.05 15.38 -7.69
N VAL A 74 3.68 16.30 -6.93
CA VAL A 74 3.90 16.14 -5.48
C VAL A 74 2.83 16.84 -4.65
#